data_AF-A0A529FQU9-F1
#
_entry.id   AF-A0A529FQU9-F1
#
_cell.length_a   1.000
_cell.length_b   1.000
_cell.length_c   1.000
_cell.angle_alpha   90.00
_cell.angle_beta   90.00
_cell.angle_gamma   90.00
#
_symmetry.space_group_name_H-M   'P 1'
#
loop_
_entity.id
_entity.type
_entity.pdbx_description
1 polymer ?
#
loop_
_entity_poly.entity_id
_entity_poly.type
_entity_poly.pdbx_seq_one_letter_code
_entity_poly.pdbx_strand_id
1 'polypeptide(L)'
;RLTLELAAQLAGTPRHLSQHPGGFVLTHDRLDDLVPIEPAAMKDRQVVEWDKDDIDALKFMKVDVLALGMLTCMKKSFDLLSEHKSIALDLATIPAEDPRTYAMIRKADTLGVFQIESRAQMSMLPRMKPRTFYDLVIEVAIVRPGPIQGDMVHPYLRRRDGTEEVTFPTPELERVLGKTLGVPLFQEQAMQVSMVCAGFSAGEADQLRRAMATFKHTGGVSKFRDKLINGMIANDYTPEFAEKTFSQLEGFGSYGFPESHAASFA
;
A
#
# COMPACT_ATOMS: atom_id res chain seq x y z
N ARG A 1 31.48 25.85 -0.18
CA ARG A 1 32.24 24.72 0.41
C ARG A 1 31.94 24.59 1.91
N LEU A 2 32.33 25.56 2.74
CA LEU A 2 32.02 25.58 4.18
C LEU A 2 30.53 25.36 4.52
N THR A 3 29.61 26.00 3.79
CA THR A 3 28.16 25.80 4.00
C THR A 3 27.71 24.35 3.83
N LEU A 4 28.27 23.62 2.85
CA LEU A 4 27.92 22.22 2.62
C LEU A 4 28.52 21.31 3.71
N GLU A 5 29.72 21.64 4.17
CA GLU A 5 30.38 20.91 5.27
C GLU A 5 29.61 21.08 6.58
N LEU A 6 29.18 22.29 6.92
CA LEU A 6 28.35 22.55 8.10
C LEU A 6 26.95 21.95 7.96
N ALA A 7 26.34 22.03 6.77
CA ALA A 7 25.03 21.41 6.52
C ALA A 7 25.08 19.89 6.68
N ALA A 8 26.16 19.23 6.24
CA ALA A 8 26.35 17.80 6.43
C ALA A 8 26.51 17.42 7.91
N GLN A 9 27.18 18.26 8.72
CA GLN A 9 27.30 18.04 10.16
C GLN A 9 25.97 18.23 10.92
N LEU A 10 25.10 19.11 10.44
CA LEU A 10 23.79 19.37 11.04
C LEU A 10 22.68 18.42 10.52
N ALA A 11 22.91 17.71 9.41
CA ALA A 11 21.94 16.80 8.84
C ALA A 11 21.58 15.68 9.82
N GLY A 12 20.27 15.49 10.06
CA GLY A 12 19.76 14.49 11.01
C GLY A 12 19.72 14.95 12.46
N THR A 13 20.22 16.14 12.80
CA THR A 13 20.04 16.70 14.15
C THR A 13 18.57 17.10 14.38
N PRO A 14 17.95 16.76 15.52
CA PRO A 14 16.59 17.20 15.85
C PRO A 14 16.54 18.73 15.92
N ARG A 15 15.57 19.34 15.21
CA ARG A 15 15.39 20.80 15.21
C ARG A 15 14.48 21.29 16.35
N HIS A 16 13.37 20.59 16.57
CA HIS A 16 12.36 20.89 17.58
C HIS A 16 11.43 19.68 17.76
N LEU A 17 10.75 19.61 18.89
CA LEU A 17 9.64 18.67 19.11
C LEU A 17 8.40 19.16 18.35
N SER A 18 7.70 18.24 17.70
CA SER A 18 6.45 18.52 16.98
C SER A 18 5.42 17.46 17.32
N GLN A 19 4.14 17.84 17.23
CA GLN A 19 3.03 16.95 17.55
C GLN A 19 2.69 16.03 16.37
N HIS A 20 2.54 14.73 16.64
CA HIS A 20 2.00 13.81 15.65
C HIS A 20 0.54 14.16 15.35
N PRO A 21 0.14 14.38 14.08
CA PRO A 21 -1.15 15.01 13.74
C PRO A 21 -2.39 14.17 14.05
N GLY A 22 -2.22 12.88 14.38
CA GLY A 22 -3.33 12.02 14.75
C GLY A 22 -3.01 10.99 15.84
N GLY A 23 -1.84 11.04 16.47
CA GLY A 23 -1.39 9.96 17.35
C GLY A 23 -1.90 10.16 18.77
N PHE A 24 -2.60 9.17 19.31
CA PHE A 24 -3.06 9.13 20.69
C PHE A 24 -2.49 7.91 21.39
N VAL A 25 -2.08 8.09 22.64
CA VAL A 25 -1.58 7.04 23.50
C VAL A 25 -2.58 6.82 24.63
N LEU A 26 -2.93 5.56 24.88
CA LEU A 26 -3.83 5.16 25.94
C LEU A 26 -3.09 4.18 26.87
N THR A 27 -3.21 4.43 28.17
CA THR A 27 -2.66 3.61 29.23
C THR A 27 -3.77 3.23 30.21
N HIS A 28 -3.61 2.10 30.90
CA HIS A 28 -4.53 1.71 31.97
C HIS A 28 -4.42 2.66 33.16
N ASP A 29 -3.18 2.97 33.55
CA ASP A 29 -2.87 3.86 34.65
C ASP A 29 -2.63 5.30 34.16
N ARG A 30 -2.42 6.20 35.11
CA ARG A 30 -2.11 7.60 34.84
C ARG A 30 -0.86 7.73 33.97
N LEU A 31 -0.99 8.46 32.87
CA LEU A 31 0.08 8.61 31.89
C LEU A 31 1.28 9.38 32.47
N ASP A 32 1.04 10.33 33.38
CA ASP A 32 2.09 11.13 34.02
C ASP A 32 2.89 10.39 35.09
N ASP A 33 2.42 9.23 35.54
CA ASP A 33 3.22 8.33 36.40
C ASP A 33 4.15 7.43 35.55
N LEU A 34 3.93 7.36 34.23
CA LEU A 34 4.65 6.47 33.31
C LEU A 34 5.65 7.22 32.42
N VAL A 35 5.29 8.41 31.95
CA VAL A 35 6.09 9.21 31.02
C VAL A 35 5.91 10.70 31.32
N PRO A 36 6.96 11.53 31.18
CA PRO A 36 6.81 12.98 31.21
C PRO A 36 5.80 13.47 30.18
N ILE A 37 4.92 14.38 30.61
CA ILE A 37 3.91 15.01 29.78
C ILE A 37 4.16 16.51 29.77
N GLU A 38 4.14 17.11 28.58
CA GLU A 38 4.21 18.55 28.43
C GLU A 38 2.96 19.12 27.71
N PRO A 39 2.60 20.38 27.95
CA PRO A 39 1.59 21.07 27.15
C PRO A 39 2.03 21.15 25.69
N ALA A 40 1.13 20.80 24.77
CA ALA A 40 1.38 20.95 23.34
C ALA A 40 1.29 22.43 22.92
N ALA A 41 1.77 22.74 21.72
CA ALA A 41 1.61 24.08 21.13
C ALA A 41 0.13 24.48 20.93
N MET A 42 -0.75 23.50 20.70
CA MET A 42 -2.19 23.74 20.61
C MET A 42 -2.81 23.79 22.01
N LYS A 43 -3.64 24.81 22.26
CA LYS A 43 -4.36 25.00 23.53
C LYS A 43 -5.14 23.73 23.91
N ASP A 44 -5.13 23.41 25.19
CA ASP A 44 -5.88 22.29 25.80
C ASP A 44 -5.45 20.91 25.27
N ARG A 45 -4.19 20.79 24.81
CA ARG A 45 -3.58 19.50 24.43
C ARG A 45 -2.30 19.25 25.21
N GLN A 46 -2.01 17.98 25.40
CA GLN A 46 -0.81 17.46 26.04
C GLN A 46 -0.12 16.47 25.10
N VAL A 47 1.20 16.36 25.20
CA VAL A 47 2.02 15.41 24.45
C VAL A 47 2.99 14.70 25.39
N VAL A 48 3.32 13.47 25.04
CA VAL A 48 4.40 12.71 25.67
C VAL A 48 5.71 12.96 24.92
N GLU A 49 6.84 12.87 25.60
CA GLU A 49 8.16 13.10 24.99
C GLU A 49 8.61 11.97 24.05
N TRP A 50 8.04 10.78 24.21
CA TRP A 50 8.37 9.58 23.43
C TRP A 50 7.76 9.58 22.03
N ASP A 51 8.53 9.08 21.07
CA ASP A 51 8.06 8.95 19.69
C ASP A 51 7.27 7.64 19.48
N LYS A 52 6.86 7.40 18.23
CA LYS A 52 6.07 6.21 17.89
C LYS A 52 6.83 4.91 18.18
N ASP A 53 8.14 4.88 17.95
CA ASP A 53 8.94 3.66 18.06
C ASP A 53 9.21 3.34 19.55
N ASP A 54 9.42 4.37 20.37
CA ASP A 54 9.49 4.23 21.84
C ASP A 54 8.18 3.68 22.43
N ILE A 55 7.03 4.23 21.99
CA ILE A 55 5.69 3.79 22.42
C ILE A 55 5.42 2.33 22.00
N ASP A 56 5.86 1.93 20.81
CA ASP A 56 5.73 0.55 20.33
C ASP A 56 6.64 -0.42 21.11
N ALA A 57 7.87 -0.01 21.40
CA ALA A 57 8.82 -0.80 22.19
C ALA A 57 8.29 -1.06 23.61
N LEU A 58 7.63 -0.07 24.21
CA LEU A 58 6.99 -0.17 25.52
C LEU A 58 5.62 -0.87 25.48
N LYS A 59 5.13 -1.20 24.28
CA LYS A 59 3.83 -1.86 24.03
C LYS A 59 2.65 -1.07 24.56
N PHE A 60 2.73 0.25 24.50
CA PHE A 60 1.62 1.12 24.87
C PHE A 60 0.55 1.05 23.78
N MET A 61 -0.72 1.18 24.18
CA MET A 61 -1.81 1.21 23.21
C MET A 61 -1.77 2.54 22.47
N LYS A 62 -1.57 2.48 21.15
CA LYS A 62 -1.58 3.64 20.27
C LYS A 62 -2.79 3.58 19.34
N VAL A 63 -3.49 4.70 19.19
CA VAL A 63 -4.57 4.86 18.22
C VAL A 63 -4.29 6.11 17.39
N ASP A 64 -4.35 5.96 16.05
CA ASP A 64 -4.26 7.10 15.15
C ASP A 64 -5.66 7.58 14.75
N VAL A 65 -6.03 8.79 15.16
CA VAL A 65 -7.26 9.48 14.73
C VAL A 65 -6.89 10.47 13.63
N LEU A 66 -6.96 10.01 12.39
CA LEU A 66 -6.61 10.79 11.21
C LEU A 66 -7.85 11.49 10.65
N ALA A 67 -7.74 12.80 10.42
CA ALA A 67 -8.77 13.56 9.73
C ALA A 67 -8.63 13.37 8.21
N LEU A 68 -9.51 12.57 7.62
CA LEU A 68 -9.59 12.42 6.17
C LEU A 68 -10.68 13.35 5.61
N GLY A 69 -10.26 14.46 4.97
CA GLY A 69 -11.18 15.47 4.44
C GLY A 69 -12.23 14.92 3.48
N MET A 70 -11.91 13.84 2.75
CA MET A 70 -12.85 13.21 1.84
C MET A 70 -14.06 12.57 2.56
N LEU A 71 -13.89 12.04 3.78
CA LEU A 71 -15.02 11.55 4.57
C LEU A 71 -16.01 12.68 4.91
N THR A 72 -15.47 13.87 5.21
CA THR A 72 -16.30 15.07 5.42
C THR A 72 -17.00 15.51 4.13
N CYS A 73 -16.30 15.46 2.99
CA CYS A 73 -16.86 15.76 1.68
C CYS A 73 -18.04 14.83 1.35
N MET A 74 -17.87 13.52 1.55
CA MET A 74 -18.92 12.53 1.33
C MET A 74 -20.12 12.77 2.24
N LYS A 75 -19.90 12.99 3.55
CA LYS A 75 -21.00 13.28 4.49
C LYS A 75 -21.83 14.48 4.05
N LYS A 76 -21.17 15.59 3.70
CA LYS A 76 -21.84 16.80 3.19
C LYS A 76 -22.59 16.53 1.88
N SER A 77 -22.03 15.69 1.01
CA SER A 77 -22.67 15.34 -0.26
C SER A 77 -23.95 14.53 -0.04
N PHE A 78 -23.94 13.58 0.89
CA PHE A 78 -25.15 12.84 1.28
C PHE A 78 -26.20 13.74 1.94
N ASP A 79 -25.78 14.70 2.76
CA ASP A 79 -26.69 15.68 3.37
C ASP A 79 -27.40 16.53 2.30
N LEU A 80 -26.66 16.99 1.28
CA LEU A 80 -27.24 17.73 0.15
C LEU A 80 -28.21 16.88 -0.68
N LEU A 81 -27.93 15.60 -0.88
CA LEU A 81 -28.86 14.68 -1.55
C LEU A 81 -30.14 14.49 -0.75
N SER A 82 -30.03 14.33 0.57
CA SER A 82 -31.18 14.21 1.46
C SER A 82 -32.03 15.49 1.43
N GLU A 83 -31.40 16.66 1.57
CA GLU A 83 -32.08 17.95 1.64
C GLU A 83 -32.76 18.35 0.33
N HIS A 84 -32.07 18.20 -0.81
CA HIS A 84 -32.54 18.76 -2.08
C HIS A 84 -33.17 17.75 -3.03
N LYS A 85 -32.94 16.45 -2.80
CA LYS A 85 -33.45 15.37 -3.67
C LYS A 85 -34.28 14.34 -2.92
N SER A 86 -34.39 14.44 -1.60
CA SER A 86 -35.05 13.43 -0.75
C SER A 86 -34.47 12.04 -0.95
N ILE A 87 -33.17 11.96 -1.27
CA ILE A 87 -32.42 10.72 -1.41
C ILE A 87 -31.57 10.53 -0.17
N ALA A 88 -31.91 9.55 0.66
CA ALA A 88 -31.13 9.19 1.85
C ALA A 88 -30.12 8.09 1.48
N LEU A 89 -28.84 8.43 1.50
CA LEU A 89 -27.73 7.50 1.32
C LEU A 89 -26.67 7.74 2.39
N ASP A 90 -25.91 6.71 2.69
CA ASP A 90 -24.72 6.73 3.53
C ASP A 90 -23.67 5.76 2.96
N LEU A 91 -22.55 5.61 3.66
CA LEU A 91 -21.47 4.72 3.25
C LEU A 91 -21.88 3.23 3.19
N ALA A 92 -22.91 2.82 3.95
CA ALA A 92 -23.38 1.44 3.99
C ALA A 92 -24.46 1.16 2.93
N THR A 93 -25.15 2.19 2.46
CA THR A 93 -26.32 2.08 1.57
C THR A 93 -26.06 2.56 0.15
N ILE A 94 -24.92 3.21 -0.11
CA ILE A 94 -24.52 3.59 -1.46
C ILE A 94 -24.47 2.34 -2.38
N PRO A 95 -25.11 2.38 -3.57
CA PRO A 95 -25.12 1.23 -4.47
C PRO A 95 -23.71 0.86 -4.92
N ALA A 96 -23.36 -0.43 -4.77
CA ALA A 96 -22.15 -0.97 -5.34
C ALA A 96 -22.24 -1.02 -6.87
N GLU A 97 -21.07 -0.95 -7.51
CA GLU A 97 -20.90 -1.26 -8.94
C GLU A 97 -21.69 -0.36 -9.92
N ASP A 98 -21.89 0.93 -9.61
CA ASP A 98 -22.63 1.86 -10.49
C ASP A 98 -21.93 2.05 -11.86
N PRO A 99 -22.58 1.68 -12.99
CA PRO A 99 -21.96 1.75 -14.30
C PRO A 99 -21.56 3.16 -14.76
N ARG A 100 -22.28 4.19 -14.29
CA ARG A 100 -22.01 5.59 -14.66
C ARG A 100 -20.75 6.10 -13.99
N THR A 101 -20.55 5.74 -12.72
CA THR A 101 -19.32 6.01 -11.96
C THR A 101 -18.12 5.44 -12.69
N TYR A 102 -18.14 4.17 -13.07
CA TYR A 102 -17.02 3.62 -13.85
C TYR A 102 -16.88 4.25 -15.24
N ALA A 103 -17.96 4.65 -15.90
CA ALA A 103 -17.88 5.32 -17.20
C ALA A 103 -17.20 6.69 -17.11
N MET A 104 -17.44 7.44 -16.03
CA MET A 104 -16.74 8.68 -15.69
C MET A 104 -15.26 8.41 -15.41
N ILE A 105 -14.96 7.43 -14.55
CA ILE A 105 -13.58 7.05 -14.19
C ILE A 105 -12.77 6.66 -15.43
N ARG A 106 -13.32 5.84 -16.34
CA ARG A 106 -12.62 5.43 -17.59
C ARG A 106 -12.29 6.58 -18.53
N LYS A 107 -13.01 7.71 -18.42
CA LYS A 107 -12.71 8.94 -19.17
C LYS A 107 -11.66 9.82 -18.47
N ALA A 108 -11.13 9.37 -17.33
CA ALA A 108 -10.28 10.14 -16.44
C ALA A 108 -10.93 11.45 -15.97
N ASP A 109 -12.26 11.47 -15.85
CA ASP A 109 -13.01 12.60 -15.28
C ASP A 109 -13.07 12.44 -13.76
N THR A 110 -11.90 12.53 -13.12
CA THR A 110 -11.70 12.16 -11.71
C THR A 110 -11.14 13.31 -10.87
N LEU A 111 -11.28 14.56 -11.32
CA LEU A 111 -10.96 15.73 -10.51
C LEU A 111 -11.84 15.71 -9.24
N GLY A 112 -11.22 15.85 -8.07
CA GLY A 112 -11.89 15.71 -6.77
C GLY A 112 -12.26 14.28 -6.35
N VAL A 113 -11.91 13.25 -7.12
CA VAL A 113 -12.13 11.84 -6.74
C VAL A 113 -10.89 11.31 -6.02
N PHE A 114 -11.10 10.91 -4.76
CA PHE A 114 -10.02 10.47 -3.88
C PHE A 114 -9.19 9.33 -4.47
N GLN A 115 -7.88 9.36 -4.22
CA GLN A 115 -6.83 8.45 -4.73
C GLN A 115 -6.58 8.47 -6.25
N ILE A 116 -7.57 8.78 -7.08
CA ILE A 116 -7.46 8.66 -8.56
C ILE A 116 -7.52 10.01 -9.31
N GLU A 117 -7.27 11.12 -8.61
CA GLU A 117 -7.23 12.48 -9.18
C GLU A 117 -5.84 12.88 -9.74
N SER A 118 -4.75 12.26 -9.27
CA SER A 118 -3.41 12.69 -9.69
C SER A 118 -3.18 12.51 -11.20
N ARG A 119 -2.31 13.33 -11.81
CA ARG A 119 -1.98 13.20 -13.25
C ARG A 119 -1.54 11.79 -13.66
N ALA A 120 -0.76 11.13 -12.81
CA ALA A 120 -0.30 9.76 -13.06
C ALA A 120 -1.49 8.80 -13.10
N GLN A 121 -2.41 8.90 -12.12
CA GLN A 121 -3.63 8.11 -12.06
C GLN A 121 -4.56 8.41 -13.24
N MET A 122 -4.88 9.68 -13.50
CA MET A 122 -5.70 10.10 -14.65
C MET A 122 -5.14 9.61 -15.99
N SER A 123 -3.81 9.54 -16.16
CA SER A 123 -3.21 8.99 -17.39
C SER A 123 -3.35 7.47 -17.51
N MET A 124 -3.52 6.77 -16.38
CA MET A 124 -3.61 5.32 -16.30
C MET A 124 -5.06 4.84 -16.48
N LEU A 125 -6.05 5.55 -15.94
CA LEU A 125 -7.46 5.16 -15.97
C LEU A 125 -8.01 4.79 -17.37
N PRO A 126 -7.71 5.52 -18.47
CA PRO A 126 -8.18 5.15 -19.81
C PRO A 126 -7.53 3.89 -20.38
N ARG A 127 -6.36 3.52 -19.86
CA ARG A 127 -5.62 2.29 -20.22
C ARG A 127 -6.13 1.12 -19.40
N MET A 128 -6.27 1.32 -18.09
CA MET A 128 -6.79 0.35 -17.13
C MET A 128 -8.27 0.04 -17.35
N LYS A 129 -9.08 0.99 -17.81
CA LYS A 129 -10.50 0.80 -18.11
C LYS A 129 -11.25 0.07 -16.97
N PRO A 130 -11.24 0.58 -15.72
CA PRO A 130 -11.90 -0.09 -14.59
C PRO A 130 -13.40 -0.30 -14.85
N ARG A 131 -13.90 -1.47 -14.43
CA ARG A 131 -15.28 -1.94 -14.57
C ARG A 131 -15.84 -2.56 -13.29
N THR A 132 -14.97 -2.91 -12.35
CA THR A 132 -15.35 -3.48 -11.06
C THR A 132 -14.66 -2.73 -9.93
N PHE A 133 -15.14 -2.89 -8.70
CA PHE A 133 -14.46 -2.38 -7.50
C PHE A 133 -13.02 -2.86 -7.43
N TYR A 134 -12.78 -4.15 -7.70
CA TYR A 134 -11.44 -4.73 -7.63
C TYR A 134 -10.46 -4.10 -8.64
N ASP A 135 -10.95 -3.56 -9.76
CA ASP A 135 -10.09 -2.82 -10.68
C ASP A 135 -9.56 -1.52 -10.06
N LEU A 136 -10.35 -0.87 -9.20
CA LEU A 136 -9.92 0.33 -8.46
C LEU A 136 -8.90 -0.04 -7.37
N VAL A 137 -9.07 -1.19 -6.72
CA VAL A 137 -8.08 -1.73 -5.78
C VAL A 137 -6.71 -1.90 -6.47
N ILE A 138 -6.72 -2.42 -7.71
CA ILE A 138 -5.51 -2.53 -8.52
C ILE A 138 -4.99 -1.15 -8.94
N GLU A 139 -5.86 -0.22 -9.38
CA GLU A 139 -5.49 1.14 -9.80
C GLU A 139 -4.69 1.88 -8.71
N VAL A 140 -5.17 1.80 -7.46
CA VAL A 140 -4.51 2.43 -6.29
C VAL A 140 -3.15 1.80 -6.00
N ALA A 141 -2.95 0.52 -6.34
CA ALA A 141 -1.71 -0.20 -6.10
C ALA A 141 -0.69 -0.08 -7.25
N ILE A 142 -1.13 -0.09 -8.51
CA ILE A 142 -0.27 -0.25 -9.69
C ILE A 142 0.47 1.05 -10.08
N VAL A 143 -0.10 2.22 -9.82
CA VAL A 143 0.51 3.52 -10.17
C VAL A 143 1.46 3.98 -9.07
N ARG A 144 2.56 3.23 -8.89
CA ARG A 144 3.56 3.46 -7.83
C ARG A 144 4.98 3.16 -8.32
N PRO A 145 6.02 3.74 -7.68
CA PRO A 145 7.40 3.51 -8.10
C PRO A 145 7.81 2.02 -8.14
N GLY A 146 7.36 1.18 -7.20
CA GLY A 146 7.73 -0.24 -7.16
C GLY A 146 7.23 -1.05 -8.36
N PRO A 147 5.90 -1.08 -8.61
CA PRO A 147 5.36 -1.74 -9.79
C PRO A 147 5.97 -1.24 -11.11
N ILE A 148 6.32 0.06 -11.18
CA ILE A 148 7.01 0.64 -12.35
C ILE A 148 8.44 0.10 -12.46
N GLN A 149 9.19 0.05 -11.36
CA GLN A 149 10.57 -0.45 -11.33
C GLN A 149 10.67 -1.96 -11.56
N GLY A 150 9.71 -2.73 -11.07
CA GLY A 150 9.65 -4.19 -11.23
C GLY A 150 8.98 -4.67 -12.53
N ASP A 151 8.79 -3.78 -13.52
CA ASP A 151 8.16 -4.06 -14.82
C ASP A 151 6.81 -4.82 -14.71
N MET A 152 5.96 -4.41 -13.77
CA MET A 152 4.66 -5.06 -13.52
C MET A 152 3.52 -4.40 -14.29
N VAL A 153 3.63 -3.09 -14.52
CA VAL A 153 2.57 -2.27 -15.13
C VAL A 153 2.29 -2.71 -16.56
N HIS A 154 3.33 -2.88 -17.37
CA HIS A 154 3.17 -3.20 -18.80
C HIS A 154 2.61 -4.60 -19.04
N PRO A 155 3.10 -5.69 -18.40
CA PRO A 155 2.48 -7.01 -18.51
C PRO A 155 1.02 -7.02 -18.09
N TYR A 156 0.68 -6.37 -16.97
CA TYR A 156 -0.71 -6.31 -16.49
C TYR A 156 -1.62 -5.65 -17.53
N LEU A 157 -1.23 -4.49 -18.06
CA LEU A 157 -2.00 -3.78 -19.07
C LEU A 157 -2.16 -4.58 -20.38
N ARG A 158 -1.09 -5.21 -20.88
CA ARG A 158 -1.15 -6.02 -22.10
C ARG A 158 -2.12 -7.19 -21.97
N ARG A 159 -2.08 -7.86 -20.82
CA ARG A 159 -2.99 -8.97 -20.49
C ARG A 159 -4.43 -8.51 -20.36
N ARG A 160 -4.62 -7.35 -19.73
CA ARG A 160 -5.93 -6.73 -19.57
C ARG A 160 -6.56 -6.28 -20.88
N ASP A 161 -5.75 -5.78 -21.81
CA ASP A 161 -6.17 -5.42 -23.17
C ASP A 161 -6.30 -6.65 -24.10
N GLY A 162 -5.99 -7.86 -23.62
CA GLY A 162 -6.05 -9.09 -24.41
C GLY A 162 -4.93 -9.23 -25.46
N THR A 163 -3.91 -8.38 -25.40
CA THR A 163 -2.75 -8.40 -26.31
C THR A 163 -1.67 -9.41 -25.90
N GLU A 164 -1.72 -9.88 -24.65
CA GLU A 164 -0.89 -10.95 -24.10
C GLU A 164 -1.81 -11.96 -23.42
N GLU A 165 -1.64 -13.25 -23.73
CA GLU A 165 -2.42 -14.31 -23.10
C GLU A 165 -2.01 -14.48 -21.63
N VAL A 166 -2.99 -14.67 -20.74
CA VAL A 166 -2.73 -14.95 -19.33
C VAL A 166 -2.55 -16.46 -19.17
N THR A 167 -1.30 -16.89 -18.97
CA THR A 167 -0.96 -18.29 -18.73
C THR A 167 -0.37 -18.49 -17.34
N PHE A 168 -0.71 -19.62 -16.72
CA PHE A 168 -0.21 -20.02 -15.41
C PHE A 168 0.47 -21.38 -15.50
N PRO A 169 1.72 -21.51 -15.04
CA PRO A 169 2.41 -22.81 -14.96
C PRO A 169 1.66 -23.85 -14.10
N THR A 170 0.96 -23.40 -13.05
CA THR A 170 0.28 -24.27 -12.10
C THR A 170 -1.10 -23.70 -11.69
N PRO A 171 -2.08 -24.56 -11.36
CA PRO A 171 -3.36 -24.13 -10.81
C PRO A 171 -3.23 -23.40 -9.46
N GLU A 172 -2.21 -23.73 -8.67
CA GLU A 172 -1.96 -23.07 -7.39
C GLU A 172 -1.55 -21.61 -7.58
N LEU A 173 -0.71 -21.32 -8.58
CA LEU A 173 -0.31 -19.96 -8.90
C LEU A 173 -1.48 -19.15 -9.49
N GLU A 174 -2.35 -19.78 -10.28
CA GLU A 174 -3.59 -19.16 -10.75
C GLU A 174 -4.50 -18.72 -9.60
N ARG A 175 -4.62 -19.54 -8.53
CA ARG A 175 -5.41 -19.15 -7.34
C ARG A 175 -4.87 -17.89 -6.66
N VAL A 176 -3.55 -17.65 -6.72
CA VAL A 176 -2.89 -16.50 -6.08
C VAL A 176 -2.93 -15.24 -6.97
N LEU A 177 -2.60 -15.38 -8.26
CA LEU A 177 -2.41 -14.26 -9.18
C LEU A 177 -3.51 -14.10 -10.22
N GLY A 178 -4.54 -14.96 -10.22
CA GLY A 178 -5.63 -14.94 -11.20
C GLY A 178 -6.34 -13.58 -11.26
N LYS A 179 -6.65 -13.02 -10.09
CA LYS A 179 -7.30 -11.70 -9.99
C LYS A 179 -6.43 -10.54 -10.49
N THR A 180 -5.11 -10.72 -10.52
CA THR A 180 -4.14 -9.72 -11.00
C THR A 180 -3.48 -10.16 -12.31
N LEU A 181 -4.13 -11.04 -13.07
CA LEU A 181 -3.70 -11.47 -14.40
C LEU A 181 -2.26 -12.01 -14.42
N GLY A 182 -1.86 -12.78 -13.40
CA GLY A 182 -0.52 -13.37 -13.34
C GLY A 182 0.60 -12.38 -13.02
N VAL A 183 0.27 -11.20 -12.49
CA VAL A 183 1.25 -10.20 -12.04
C VAL A 183 1.10 -10.04 -10.52
N PRO A 184 2.16 -10.26 -9.72
CA PRO A 184 2.09 -9.95 -8.28
C PRO A 184 1.98 -8.43 -8.14
N LEU A 185 0.90 -7.93 -7.55
CA LEU A 185 0.66 -6.49 -7.31
C LEU A 185 0.57 -6.13 -5.82
N PHE A 186 0.37 -7.13 -4.95
CA PHE A 186 0.22 -6.92 -3.49
C PHE A 186 1.26 -7.68 -2.66
N GLN A 187 1.53 -7.20 -1.45
CA GLN A 187 2.47 -7.86 -0.51
C GLN A 187 2.02 -9.28 -0.16
N GLU A 188 0.72 -9.48 0.06
CA GLU A 188 0.12 -10.76 0.40
C GLU A 188 0.31 -11.78 -0.74
N GLN A 189 0.16 -11.33 -1.99
CA GLN A 189 0.43 -12.16 -3.16
C GLN A 189 1.91 -12.54 -3.26
N ALA A 190 2.82 -11.59 -3.02
CA ALA A 190 4.26 -11.84 -3.01
C ALA A 190 4.65 -12.94 -2.00
N MET A 191 4.08 -12.89 -0.79
CA MET A 191 4.26 -13.94 0.22
C MET A 191 3.69 -15.28 -0.27
N GLN A 192 2.45 -15.29 -0.76
CA GLN A 192 1.79 -16.51 -1.23
C GLN A 192 2.55 -17.17 -2.40
N VAL A 193 3.08 -16.39 -3.34
CA VAL A 193 3.92 -16.88 -4.44
C VAL A 193 5.17 -17.57 -3.90
N SER A 194 5.85 -17.00 -2.90
CA SER A 194 7.03 -17.64 -2.30
C SER A 194 6.70 -18.98 -1.62
N MET A 195 5.54 -19.09 -0.99
CA MET A 195 5.09 -20.31 -0.34
C MET A 195 4.67 -21.38 -1.34
N VAL A 196 3.84 -21.00 -2.31
CA VAL A 196 3.27 -21.91 -3.32
C VAL A 196 4.31 -22.35 -4.33
N CYS A 197 5.13 -21.42 -4.84
CA CYS A 197 6.06 -21.73 -5.93
C CYS A 197 7.41 -22.20 -5.42
N ALA A 198 7.89 -21.73 -4.26
CA ALA A 198 9.23 -22.06 -3.75
C ALA A 198 9.23 -22.88 -2.46
N GLY A 199 8.06 -23.26 -1.93
CA GLY A 199 7.94 -24.10 -0.74
C GLY A 199 8.34 -23.39 0.57
N PHE A 200 8.27 -22.06 0.62
CA PHE A 200 8.57 -21.32 1.86
C PHE A 200 7.53 -21.63 2.93
N SER A 201 7.97 -21.78 4.17
CA SER A 201 7.07 -21.74 5.32
C SER A 201 6.51 -20.33 5.53
N ALA A 202 5.38 -20.21 6.25
CA ALA A 202 4.79 -18.91 6.57
C ALA A 202 5.77 -17.95 7.28
N GLY A 203 6.63 -18.49 8.16
CA GLY A 203 7.67 -17.72 8.84
C GLY A 203 8.75 -17.21 7.88
N GLU A 204 9.14 -18.01 6.90
CA GLU A 204 10.13 -17.61 5.89
C GLU A 204 9.56 -16.60 4.90
N ALA A 205 8.28 -16.72 4.54
CA ALA A 205 7.59 -15.74 3.72
C ALA A 205 7.48 -14.37 4.42
N ASP A 206 7.22 -14.34 5.73
CA ASP A 206 7.24 -13.07 6.49
C ASP A 206 8.66 -12.51 6.65
N GLN A 207 9.67 -13.37 6.85
CA GLN A 207 11.08 -12.93 6.86
C GLN A 207 11.48 -12.31 5.51
N LEU A 208 11.07 -12.93 4.39
CA LEU A 208 11.24 -12.39 3.05
C LEU A 208 10.57 -11.00 2.95
N ARG A 209 9.29 -10.88 3.33
CA ARG A 209 8.55 -9.61 3.33
C ARG A 209 9.27 -8.52 4.14
N ARG A 210 9.78 -8.83 5.34
CA ARG A 210 10.51 -7.88 6.18
C ARG A 210 11.86 -7.49 5.57
N ALA A 211 12.62 -8.45 5.05
CA ALA A 211 13.90 -8.19 4.41
C ALA A 211 13.76 -7.32 3.15
N MET A 212 12.66 -7.49 2.43
CA MET A 212 12.31 -6.66 1.29
C MET A 212 12.04 -5.21 1.72
N ALA A 213 11.34 -4.97 2.85
CA ALA A 213 11.09 -3.63 3.38
C ALA A 213 12.38 -2.85 3.76
N THR A 214 13.44 -3.56 4.19
CA THR A 214 14.73 -2.97 4.58
C THR A 214 15.77 -2.95 3.45
N PHE A 215 15.36 -3.34 2.24
CA PHE A 215 16.24 -3.59 1.09
C PHE A 215 17.18 -2.43 0.77
N LYS A 216 16.64 -1.20 0.76
CA LYS A 216 17.40 0.01 0.41
C LYS A 216 18.57 0.30 1.36
N HIS A 217 18.57 -0.29 2.55
CA HIS A 217 19.52 0.02 3.61
C HIS A 217 20.51 -1.11 3.96
N THR A 218 20.19 -2.38 3.64
CA THR A 218 20.88 -3.52 4.25
C THR A 218 21.39 -4.61 3.30
N GLY A 219 21.01 -4.61 2.00
CA GLY A 219 21.55 -5.56 1.01
C GLY A 219 21.24 -7.06 1.26
N GLY A 220 20.36 -7.38 2.22
CA GLY A 220 20.18 -8.73 2.76
C GLY A 220 19.34 -9.72 1.92
N VAL A 221 18.98 -9.39 0.68
CA VAL A 221 18.03 -10.20 -0.12
C VAL A 221 18.71 -11.29 -0.95
N SER A 222 20.04 -11.22 -1.14
CA SER A 222 20.79 -12.27 -1.87
C SER A 222 20.57 -13.67 -1.30
N LYS A 223 20.44 -13.79 0.03
CA LYS A 223 20.16 -15.07 0.70
C LYS A 223 18.81 -15.68 0.33
N PHE A 224 17.79 -14.85 0.10
CA PHE A 224 16.46 -15.33 -0.28
C PHE A 224 16.33 -15.60 -1.77
N ARG A 225 17.15 -14.95 -2.59
CA ARG A 225 17.20 -15.17 -4.04
C ARG A 225 17.45 -16.63 -4.38
N ASP A 226 18.56 -17.18 -3.91
CA ASP A 226 18.96 -18.54 -4.25
C ASP A 226 17.93 -19.55 -3.73
N LYS A 227 17.40 -19.32 -2.52
CA LYS A 227 16.38 -20.19 -1.95
C LYS A 227 15.07 -20.15 -2.76
N LEU A 228 14.62 -18.96 -3.16
CA LEU A 228 13.40 -18.80 -3.94
C LEU A 228 13.55 -19.47 -5.31
N ILE A 229 14.63 -19.16 -6.02
CA ILE A 229 14.89 -19.67 -7.38
C ILE A 229 15.04 -21.20 -7.34
N ASN A 230 15.88 -21.72 -6.44
CA ASN A 230 16.07 -23.18 -6.33
C ASN A 230 14.79 -23.89 -5.90
N GLY A 231 14.00 -23.28 -5.01
CA GLY A 231 12.69 -23.83 -4.60
C GLY A 231 11.70 -23.87 -5.77
N MET A 232 11.67 -22.84 -6.61
CA MET A 232 10.84 -22.82 -7.81
C MET A 232 11.30 -23.85 -8.85
N ILE A 233 12.60 -23.98 -9.08
CA ILE A 233 13.15 -24.99 -9.99
C ILE A 233 12.84 -26.41 -9.48
N ALA A 234 12.92 -26.64 -8.17
CA ALA A 234 12.56 -27.92 -7.56
C ALA A 234 11.05 -28.26 -7.68
N ASN A 235 10.21 -27.26 -7.92
CA ASN A 235 8.77 -27.39 -8.17
C ASN A 235 8.43 -27.26 -9.67
N ASP A 236 9.37 -27.63 -10.55
CA ASP A 236 9.20 -27.69 -12.01
C ASP A 236 8.91 -26.36 -12.73
N TYR A 237 9.24 -25.22 -12.10
CA TYR A 237 9.21 -23.92 -12.79
C TYR A 237 10.51 -23.70 -13.59
N THR A 238 10.42 -23.02 -14.74
CA THR A 238 11.61 -22.71 -15.54
C THR A 238 12.50 -21.70 -14.82
N PRO A 239 13.85 -21.76 -15.01
CA PRO A 239 14.77 -20.78 -14.45
C PRO A 239 14.41 -19.34 -14.82
N GLU A 240 13.97 -19.11 -16.05
CA GLU A 240 13.57 -17.77 -16.53
C GLU A 240 12.35 -17.24 -15.78
N PHE A 241 11.38 -18.11 -15.50
CA PHE A 241 10.19 -17.74 -14.73
C PHE A 241 10.54 -17.45 -13.27
N ALA A 242 11.43 -18.24 -12.67
CA ALA A 242 11.89 -18.05 -11.30
C ALA A 242 12.67 -16.73 -11.14
N GLU A 243 13.60 -16.43 -12.05
CA GLU A 243 14.35 -15.18 -12.10
C GLU A 243 13.43 -13.96 -12.28
N LYS A 244 12.48 -14.05 -13.21
CA LYS A 244 11.50 -12.98 -13.43
C LYS A 244 10.63 -12.74 -12.19
N THR A 245 10.16 -13.81 -11.57
CA THR A 245 9.36 -13.73 -10.33
C THR A 245 10.18 -13.09 -9.20
N PHE A 246 11.45 -13.48 -9.04
CA PHE A 246 12.34 -12.87 -8.06
C PHE A 246 12.55 -11.38 -8.32
N SER A 247 12.79 -10.97 -9.57
CA SER A 247 12.96 -9.55 -9.95
C SER A 247 11.70 -8.73 -9.68
N GLN A 248 10.52 -9.29 -9.97
CA GLN A 248 9.25 -8.67 -9.60
C GLN A 248 9.14 -8.51 -8.09
N LEU A 249 9.42 -9.56 -7.32
CA LEU A 249 9.44 -9.49 -5.86
C LEU A 249 10.45 -8.44 -5.38
N GLU A 250 11.67 -8.36 -5.90
CA GLU A 250 12.65 -7.35 -5.50
C GLU A 250 12.11 -5.91 -5.61
N GLY A 251 11.36 -5.62 -6.69
CA GLY A 251 10.65 -4.35 -6.86
C GLY A 251 9.60 -4.04 -5.78
N PHE A 252 9.04 -5.05 -5.11
CA PHE A 252 8.12 -4.88 -3.98
C PHE A 252 8.79 -4.36 -2.73
N GLY A 253 10.07 -4.65 -2.49
CA GLY A 253 10.65 -4.37 -1.18
C GLY A 253 10.61 -2.91 -0.78
N SER A 254 10.68 -2.01 -1.74
CA SER A 254 10.62 -0.57 -1.46
C SER A 254 9.20 0.02 -1.47
N TYR A 255 8.20 -0.67 -2.04
CA TYR A 255 6.89 -0.06 -2.37
C TYR A 255 5.69 -1.01 -2.36
N GLY A 256 5.86 -2.23 -1.87
CA GLY A 256 4.80 -3.22 -1.81
C GLY A 256 3.61 -2.66 -1.07
N PHE A 257 2.42 -2.83 -1.63
CA PHE A 257 1.20 -2.29 -1.04
C PHE A 257 0.31 -3.42 -0.55
N PRO A 258 -0.17 -3.38 0.71
CA PRO A 258 -1.10 -4.39 1.19
C PRO A 258 -2.42 -4.33 0.42
N GLU A 259 -2.93 -5.49 -0.01
CA GLU A 259 -4.22 -5.59 -0.72
C GLU A 259 -5.36 -5.05 0.15
N SER A 260 -5.34 -5.40 1.43
CA SER A 260 -6.32 -4.93 2.43
C SER A 260 -6.35 -3.40 2.55
N HIS A 261 -5.18 -2.76 2.47
CA HIS A 261 -5.05 -1.32 2.55
C HIS A 261 -5.49 -0.65 1.24
N ALA A 262 -5.20 -1.26 0.10
CA ALA A 262 -5.70 -0.83 -1.20
C ALA A 262 -7.23 -0.90 -1.27
N ALA A 263 -7.81 -2.00 -0.82
CA ALA A 263 -9.26 -2.19 -0.77
C ALA A 263 -9.96 -1.23 0.18
N SER A 264 -9.28 -0.81 1.27
CA SER A 264 -9.86 0.17 2.20
C SER A 264 -9.88 1.60 1.64
N PHE A 265 -8.99 1.90 0.68
CA PHE A 265 -8.87 3.23 0.08
C PHE A 265 -9.59 3.37 -1.27
N ALA A 266 -9.75 2.27 -2.00
CA ALA A 266 -10.58 2.19 -3.21
C ALA A 266 -12.06 2.35 -2.88
#